data_AF-A0A968SQF9-F1
#
_entry.id   AF-A0A968SQF9-F1
#
_cell.length_a   1.000
_cell.length_b   1.000
_cell.length_c   1.000
_cell.angle_alpha   90.00
_cell.angle_beta   90.00
_cell.angle_gamma   90.00
#
_symmetry.space_group_name_H-M   'P 1'
#
loop_
_entity.id
_entity.type
_entity.pdbx_description
1 polymer ?
#
loop_
_entity_poly.entity_id
_entity_poly.type
_entity_poly.pdbx_seq_one_letter_code
_entity_poly.pdbx_strand_id
1 'polypeptide(L)'
;MRVRHLLLVVRVLALLLVCAYALQPAPAAAHPLGNFTVNRYSRIAVGPEQLTVFYVLDMAEIPTFQELTRIDSDGDGQLSDTEQTAYATSTSSELRNKLQLQLADRPLPLQLDSYAIEFPVGQGGLKTLRLTLNLSAALPAAARWAATYTDTNYSDRLGWKEIVVAASDGARLIEADVPNQDSSQELRNYPADLLQSPLDVSSASFRFEATAGTTGGASASPSIRTRCSR
;
A
#
# COMPACT_ATOMS: atom_id res chain seq x y z
N MET A 1 -41.53 -49.18 29.62
CA MET A 1 -41.53 -47.74 29.26
C MET A 1 -40.24 -47.01 29.64
N ARG A 2 -39.67 -47.20 30.84
CA ARG A 2 -38.48 -46.47 31.32
C ARG A 2 -37.22 -46.56 30.41
N VAL A 3 -36.92 -47.72 29.83
CA VAL A 3 -35.73 -47.92 28.97
C VAL A 3 -35.86 -47.21 27.62
N ARG A 4 -37.07 -47.15 27.04
CA ARG A 4 -37.34 -46.42 25.79
C ARG A 4 -37.21 -44.91 25.97
N HIS A 5 -37.66 -44.39 27.11
CA HIS A 5 -37.47 -42.98 27.46
C HIS A 5 -35.99 -42.64 27.68
N LEU A 6 -35.24 -43.51 28.36
CA LEU A 6 -33.80 -43.33 28.57
C LEU A 6 -33.02 -43.29 27.23
N LEU A 7 -33.31 -44.22 26.32
CA LEU A 7 -32.70 -44.27 24.98
C LEU A 7 -33.05 -43.05 24.12
N LEU A 8 -34.28 -42.53 24.23
CA LEU A 8 -34.70 -41.31 23.54
C LEU A 8 -33.93 -40.08 24.07
N VAL A 9 -33.79 -39.96 25.38
CA VAL A 9 -33.06 -38.85 26.04
C VAL A 9 -31.58 -38.84 25.64
N VAL A 10 -30.94 -40.01 25.63
CA VAL A 10 -29.53 -40.12 25.21
C VAL A 10 -29.34 -39.71 23.75
N ARG A 11 -30.26 -40.08 22.85
CA ARG A 11 -30.19 -39.68 21.43
C ARG A 11 -30.38 -38.18 21.24
N VAL A 12 -31.31 -37.56 21.97
CA VAL A 12 -31.52 -36.11 21.92
C VAL A 12 -30.30 -35.37 22.44
N LEU A 13 -29.72 -35.80 23.57
CA LEU A 13 -28.49 -35.22 24.10
C LEU A 13 -27.31 -35.36 23.14
N ALA A 14 -27.15 -36.52 22.50
CA ALA A 14 -26.11 -36.74 21.50
C ALA A 14 -26.31 -35.83 20.27
N LEU A 15 -27.55 -35.67 19.80
CA LEU A 15 -27.86 -34.77 18.69
C LEU A 15 -27.58 -33.31 19.04
N LEU A 16 -27.94 -32.88 20.26
CA LEU A 16 -27.67 -31.53 20.75
C LEU A 16 -26.17 -31.26 20.88
N LEU A 17 -25.38 -32.23 21.35
CA LEU A 17 -23.92 -32.14 21.40
C LEU A 17 -23.29 -32.05 20.00
N VAL A 18 -23.77 -32.86 19.04
CA VAL A 18 -23.31 -32.79 17.65
C VAL A 18 -23.67 -31.46 16.99
N CYS A 19 -24.90 -30.97 17.20
CA CYS A 19 -25.29 -29.64 16.72
C CYS A 19 -24.46 -28.53 17.38
N ALA A 20 -24.23 -28.58 18.69
CA ALA A 20 -23.40 -27.59 19.38
C ALA A 20 -21.94 -27.59 18.89
N TYR A 21 -21.41 -28.75 18.51
CA TYR A 21 -20.06 -28.87 17.95
C TYR A 21 -19.99 -28.42 16.49
N ALA A 22 -21.04 -28.64 15.71
CA ALA A 22 -21.14 -28.16 14.32
C ALA A 22 -21.40 -26.64 14.21
N LEU A 23 -21.86 -26.00 15.29
CA LEU A 23 -22.06 -24.54 15.39
C LEU A 23 -20.86 -23.80 16.03
N GLN A 24 -19.66 -24.40 16.04
CA GLN A 24 -18.46 -23.65 16.41
C GLN A 24 -18.35 -22.43 15.47
N PRO A 25 -18.32 -21.20 15.98
CA PRO A 25 -18.03 -20.06 15.13
C PRO A 25 -16.66 -20.29 14.50
N ALA A 26 -16.59 -20.20 13.17
CA ALA A 26 -15.30 -20.17 12.50
C ALA A 26 -14.48 -19.02 13.11
N PRO A 27 -13.17 -19.20 13.37
CA PRO A 27 -12.35 -18.09 13.82
C PRO A 27 -12.48 -16.97 12.79
N ALA A 28 -13.09 -15.85 13.21
CA ALA A 28 -13.14 -14.63 12.42
C ALA A 28 -11.70 -14.14 12.27
N ALA A 29 -11.09 -14.47 11.14
CA ALA A 29 -9.69 -14.22 10.86
C ALA A 29 -9.52 -12.74 10.54
N ALA A 30 -9.20 -11.96 11.58
CA ALA A 30 -9.24 -10.50 11.62
C ALA A 30 -8.54 -9.76 10.47
N HIS A 31 -7.49 -8.95 10.62
CA HIS A 31 -6.74 -8.61 9.39
C HIS A 31 -6.34 -9.92 8.69
N PRO A 32 -6.42 -10.09 7.35
CA PRO A 32 -6.21 -11.39 6.71
C PRO A 32 -4.91 -12.10 7.11
N LEU A 33 -3.93 -11.32 7.59
CA LEU A 33 -2.61 -11.76 8.04
C LEU A 33 -2.43 -11.75 9.58
N GLY A 34 -3.46 -11.36 10.33
CA GLY A 34 -3.50 -11.32 11.79
C GLY A 34 -3.51 -9.91 12.39
N ASN A 35 -4.01 -9.78 13.62
CA ASN A 35 -4.28 -8.49 14.27
C ASN A 35 -3.09 -7.59 14.58
N PHE A 36 -1.87 -8.08 14.36
CA PHE A 36 -0.62 -7.40 14.73
C PHE A 36 0.20 -6.94 13.52
N THR A 37 -0.30 -7.16 12.29
CA THR A 37 0.49 -6.91 11.09
C THR A 37 0.56 -5.43 10.73
N VAL A 38 1.71 -5.04 10.18
CA VAL A 38 1.91 -3.77 9.48
C VAL A 38 2.35 -4.12 8.06
N ASN A 39 1.50 -3.78 7.10
CA ASN A 39 1.67 -4.12 5.70
C ASN A 39 2.09 -2.89 4.91
N ARG A 40 2.94 -3.10 3.90
CA ARG A 40 3.52 -2.05 3.07
C ARG A 40 3.47 -2.44 1.61
N TYR A 41 3.21 -1.45 0.77
CA TYR A 41 3.16 -1.63 -0.67
C TYR A 41 3.79 -0.43 -1.37
N SER A 42 4.60 -0.70 -2.38
CA SER A 42 5.17 0.31 -3.27
C SER A 42 4.97 -0.07 -4.73
N ARG A 43 4.22 0.74 -5.47
CA ARG A 43 4.21 0.68 -6.93
C ARG A 43 5.08 1.78 -7.50
N ILE A 44 6.17 1.36 -8.12
CA ILE A 44 7.12 2.25 -8.80
C ILE A 44 6.74 2.30 -10.27
N ALA A 45 6.45 3.50 -10.79
CA ALA A 45 6.20 3.71 -12.20
C ALA A 45 7.33 4.54 -12.81
N VAL A 46 8.04 3.97 -13.77
CA VAL A 46 9.13 4.66 -14.48
C VAL A 46 8.58 5.42 -15.68
N GLY A 47 8.86 6.72 -15.77
CA GLY A 47 8.49 7.59 -16.88
C GLY A 47 9.72 8.21 -17.57
N PRO A 48 9.50 9.02 -18.63
CA PRO A 48 10.59 9.68 -19.35
C PRO A 48 11.23 10.84 -18.58
N GLU A 49 10.45 11.56 -17.79
CA GLU A 49 10.88 12.79 -17.08
C GLU A 49 10.84 12.64 -15.56
N GLN A 50 10.04 11.70 -15.05
CA GLN A 50 9.91 11.44 -13.62
C GLN A 50 9.67 9.96 -13.37
N LEU A 51 10.04 9.54 -12.17
CA LEU A 51 9.62 8.29 -11.56
C LEU A 51 8.59 8.61 -10.48
N THR A 52 7.53 7.82 -10.38
CA THR A 52 6.54 7.95 -9.30
C THR A 52 6.51 6.71 -8.41
N VAL A 53 6.19 6.91 -7.14
CA VAL A 53 5.97 5.84 -6.18
C VAL A 53 4.60 6.06 -5.53
N PHE A 54 3.68 5.13 -5.77
CA PHE A 54 2.46 5.01 -4.97
C PHE A 54 2.74 4.09 -3.80
N TYR A 55 2.67 4.64 -2.58
CA TYR A 55 2.99 3.93 -1.35
C TYR A 55 1.73 3.73 -0.50
N VAL A 56 1.58 2.56 0.10
CA VAL A 56 0.51 2.25 1.06
C VAL A 56 1.11 1.70 2.34
N LEU A 57 0.73 2.29 3.46
CA LEU A 57 0.86 1.73 4.80
C LEU A 57 -0.51 1.26 5.25
N ASP A 58 -0.61 -0.01 5.61
CA ASP A 58 -1.84 -0.64 6.08
C ASP A 58 -1.58 -1.33 7.42
N MET A 59 -2.24 -0.86 8.47
CA MET A 59 -2.09 -1.36 9.83
C MET A 59 -3.35 -2.09 10.28
N ALA A 60 -3.14 -3.28 10.85
CA ALA A 60 -4.19 -4.03 11.52
C ALA A 60 -4.71 -3.30 12.79
N GLU A 61 -5.72 -3.89 13.44
CA GLU A 61 -6.45 -3.31 14.57
C GLU A 61 -5.53 -2.92 15.75
N ILE A 62 -4.60 -3.79 16.14
CA ILE A 62 -3.74 -3.51 17.31
C ILE A 62 -2.68 -2.45 17.03
N PRO A 63 -1.92 -2.49 15.92
CA PRO A 63 -1.02 -1.40 15.56
C PRO A 63 -1.76 -0.07 15.38
N THR A 64 -2.96 -0.09 14.79
CA THR A 64 -3.79 1.12 14.68
C THR A 64 -4.17 1.65 16.05
N PHE A 65 -4.63 0.78 16.95
CA PHE A 65 -4.96 1.16 18.33
C PHE A 65 -3.76 1.80 19.05
N GLN A 66 -2.54 1.32 18.80
CA GLN A 66 -1.30 1.91 19.35
C GLN A 66 -1.04 3.31 18.80
N GLU A 67 -1.39 3.58 17.54
CA GLU A 67 -1.25 4.90 16.92
C GLU A 67 -2.34 5.89 17.35
N LEU A 68 -3.50 5.43 17.84
CA LEU A 68 -4.61 6.31 18.24
C LEU A 68 -4.18 7.35 19.27
N THR A 69 -3.35 7.01 20.26
CA THR A 69 -2.85 7.98 21.25
C THR A 69 -1.97 9.07 20.63
N ARG A 70 -1.36 8.81 19.47
CA ARG A 70 -0.60 9.82 18.71
C ARG A 70 -1.50 10.66 17.82
N ILE A 71 -2.63 10.10 17.36
CA ILE A 71 -3.60 10.81 16.52
C ILE A 71 -4.49 11.71 17.39
N ASP A 72 -5.10 11.15 18.43
CA ASP A 72 -5.93 11.81 19.43
C ASP A 72 -5.04 12.65 20.36
N SER A 73 -4.75 13.86 19.89
CA SER A 73 -3.77 14.77 20.48
C SER A 73 -4.34 15.57 21.64
N ASP A 74 -5.65 15.77 21.67
CA ASP A 74 -6.36 16.45 22.74
C ASP A 74 -6.95 15.48 23.79
N GLY A 75 -7.01 14.18 23.49
CA GLY A 75 -7.36 13.11 24.42
C GLY A 75 -8.86 12.96 24.64
N ASP A 76 -9.70 13.44 23.72
CA ASP A 76 -11.15 13.38 23.84
C ASP A 76 -11.75 12.04 23.34
N GLY A 77 -10.92 11.17 22.76
CA GLY A 77 -11.31 9.85 22.24
C GLY A 77 -12.00 9.87 20.89
N GLN A 78 -12.12 11.04 20.24
CA GLN A 78 -12.54 11.20 18.85
C GLN A 78 -11.33 11.50 17.97
N LEU A 79 -11.43 11.18 16.69
CA LEU A 79 -10.39 11.55 15.71
C LEU A 79 -10.94 12.69 14.86
N SER A 80 -10.65 13.93 15.23
CA SER A 80 -11.08 15.09 14.44
C SER A 80 -10.35 15.15 13.09
N ASP A 81 -10.93 15.82 12.09
CA ASP A 81 -10.28 15.99 10.78
C ASP A 81 -8.93 16.71 10.89
N THR A 82 -8.83 17.66 11.83
CA THR A 82 -7.59 18.40 12.12
C THR A 82 -6.49 17.47 12.62
N GLU A 83 -6.82 16.58 13.56
CA GLU A 83 -5.88 15.61 14.12
C GLU A 83 -5.44 14.57 13.12
N GLN A 84 -6.40 14.01 12.38
CA GLN A 84 -6.11 13.07 11.30
C GLN A 84 -5.17 13.72 10.25
N THR A 85 -5.41 14.99 9.90
CA THR A 85 -4.56 15.74 8.96
C THR A 85 -3.16 15.99 9.52
N ALA A 86 -3.04 16.39 10.79
CA ALA A 86 -1.76 16.64 11.45
C ALA A 86 -0.93 15.35 11.54
N TYR A 87 -1.56 14.25 11.97
CA TYR A 87 -0.95 12.93 12.02
C TYR A 87 -0.49 12.48 10.63
N ALA A 88 -1.37 12.56 9.63
CA ALA A 88 -1.05 12.10 8.28
C ALA A 88 0.10 12.92 7.67
N THR A 89 0.14 14.23 7.92
CA THR A 89 1.25 15.10 7.47
C THR A 89 2.59 14.66 8.07
N SER A 90 2.66 14.50 9.40
CA SER A 90 3.89 14.08 10.09
C SER A 90 4.35 12.71 9.62
N THR A 91 3.42 11.74 9.65
CA THR A 91 3.70 10.34 9.32
C THR A 91 4.13 10.19 7.87
N SER A 92 3.51 10.91 6.93
CA SER A 92 3.90 10.89 5.52
C SER A 92 5.34 11.36 5.32
N SER A 93 5.77 12.40 6.04
CA SER A 93 7.15 12.88 6.01
C SER A 93 8.14 11.86 6.58
N GLU A 94 7.81 11.26 7.72
CA GLU A 94 8.61 10.21 8.36
C GLU A 94 8.79 8.98 7.47
N LEU A 95 7.70 8.52 6.85
CA LEU A 95 7.70 7.38 5.93
C LEU A 95 8.57 7.67 4.71
N ARG A 96 8.37 8.83 4.07
CA ARG A 96 9.16 9.26 2.89
C ARG A 96 10.66 9.28 3.18
N ASN A 97 11.07 9.72 4.36
CA ASN A 97 12.50 9.77 4.74
C ASN A 97 13.16 8.39 4.84
N LYS A 98 12.36 7.32 4.96
CA LYS A 98 12.81 5.93 5.03
C LYS A 98 12.67 5.19 3.69
N LEU A 99 12.16 5.87 2.66
CA LEU A 99 12.15 5.41 1.28
C LEU A 99 13.39 5.95 0.55
N GLN A 100 14.23 5.04 0.09
CA GLN A 100 15.49 5.37 -0.56
C GLN A 100 15.42 4.98 -2.02
N LEU A 101 15.49 5.98 -2.90
CA LEU A 101 15.61 5.77 -4.33
C LEU A 101 17.00 6.23 -4.76
N GLN A 102 17.70 5.40 -5.52
CA GLN A 102 19.00 5.72 -6.09
C GLN A 102 18.98 5.50 -7.59
N LEU A 103 19.69 6.35 -8.32
CA LEU A 103 19.84 6.32 -9.76
C LEU A 103 21.34 6.26 -10.08
N ALA A 104 21.82 5.15 -10.63
CA ALA A 104 23.26 4.90 -10.83
C ALA A 104 24.09 5.24 -9.58
N ASP A 105 23.69 4.70 -8.43
CA ASP A 105 24.31 4.88 -7.10
C ASP A 105 24.28 6.33 -6.55
N ARG A 106 23.47 7.21 -7.13
CA ARG A 106 23.23 8.56 -6.59
C ARG A 106 21.83 8.65 -5.98
N PRO A 107 21.69 9.20 -4.75
CA PRO A 107 20.37 9.43 -4.17
C PRO A 107 19.50 10.30 -5.09
N LEU A 108 18.27 9.85 -5.31
CA LEU A 108 17.24 10.56 -6.05
C LEU A 108 16.07 10.87 -5.08
N PRO A 109 16.04 12.07 -4.47
CA PRO A 109 15.09 12.38 -3.41
C PRO A 109 13.64 12.31 -3.89
N LEU A 110 12.82 11.55 -3.17
CA LEU A 110 11.37 11.53 -3.37
C LEU A 110 10.73 12.78 -2.77
N GLN A 111 9.88 13.44 -3.55
CA GLN A 111 8.98 14.51 -3.14
C GLN A 111 7.63 13.92 -2.76
N LEU A 112 6.96 14.52 -1.76
CA LEU A 112 5.59 14.17 -1.41
C LEU A 112 4.63 15.05 -2.19
N ASP A 113 3.87 14.45 -3.09
CA ASP A 113 2.90 15.15 -3.93
C ASP A 113 1.54 15.25 -3.22
N SER A 114 1.09 14.13 -2.64
CA SER A 114 -0.17 14.05 -1.87
C SER A 114 -0.19 12.85 -0.95
N TYR A 115 -1.13 12.86 0.01
CA TYR A 115 -1.44 11.75 0.90
C TYR A 115 -2.94 11.65 1.18
N ALA A 116 -3.41 10.48 1.59
CA ALA A 116 -4.75 10.27 2.12
C ALA A 116 -4.73 9.24 3.25
N ILE A 117 -5.51 9.50 4.31
CA ILE A 117 -5.65 8.61 5.46
C ILE A 117 -7.10 8.15 5.61
N GLU A 118 -7.29 6.88 5.92
CA GLU A 118 -8.59 6.25 6.16
C GLU A 118 -8.52 5.34 7.39
N PHE A 119 -9.65 5.19 8.08
CA PHE A 119 -9.77 4.29 9.24
C PHE A 119 -10.89 3.25 9.05
N PRO A 120 -10.73 2.26 8.15
CA PRO A 120 -11.72 1.21 7.96
C PRO A 120 -11.95 0.41 9.24
N VAL A 121 -13.14 -0.14 9.41
CA VAL A 121 -13.45 -1.03 10.54
C VAL A 121 -12.87 -2.42 10.27
N GLY A 122 -12.03 -2.89 11.19
CA GLY A 122 -11.49 -4.25 11.19
C GLY A 122 -12.53 -5.27 11.65
N GLN A 123 -12.22 -6.56 11.51
CA GLN A 123 -13.20 -7.60 11.80
C GLN A 123 -13.51 -7.75 13.30
N GLY A 124 -12.59 -7.35 14.17
CA GLY A 124 -12.82 -7.24 15.61
C GLY A 124 -13.65 -6.02 16.02
N GLY A 125 -14.04 -5.18 15.07
CA GLY A 125 -14.81 -3.96 15.29
C GLY A 125 -13.97 -2.74 15.70
N LEU A 126 -12.64 -2.88 15.75
CA LEU A 126 -11.73 -1.77 15.99
C LEU A 126 -11.34 -1.08 14.68
N LYS A 127 -10.80 0.13 14.76
CA LYS A 127 -10.25 0.83 13.59
C LYS A 127 -8.98 0.13 13.10
N THR A 128 -8.86 0.01 11.79
CA THR A 128 -7.60 -0.18 11.07
C THR A 128 -7.13 1.18 10.53
N LEU A 129 -5.90 1.27 10.03
CA LEU A 129 -5.36 2.49 9.44
C LEU A 129 -4.82 2.19 8.07
N ARG A 130 -5.25 2.97 7.08
CA ARG A 130 -4.70 2.98 5.74
C ARG A 130 -4.21 4.38 5.41
N LEU A 131 -2.91 4.52 5.19
CA LEU A 131 -2.27 5.76 4.76
C LEU A 131 -1.64 5.54 3.38
N THR A 132 -2.04 6.35 2.40
CA THR A 132 -1.51 6.30 1.04
C THR A 132 -0.73 7.56 0.71
N LEU A 133 0.38 7.42 -0.02
CA LEU A 133 1.22 8.52 -0.49
C LEU A 133 1.40 8.45 -2.00
N ASN A 134 1.31 9.59 -2.67
CA ASN A 134 1.84 9.76 -4.02
C ASN A 134 3.15 10.54 -3.92
N LEU A 135 4.21 9.93 -4.44
CA LEU A 135 5.55 10.47 -4.41
C LEU A 135 6.10 10.56 -5.84
N SER A 136 6.96 11.54 -6.09
CA SER A 136 7.63 11.71 -7.37
C SER A 136 9.11 12.05 -7.22
N ALA A 137 9.90 11.70 -8.24
CA ALA A 137 11.29 12.10 -8.36
C ALA A 137 11.60 12.47 -9.82
N ALA A 138 12.10 13.69 -10.04
CA ALA A 138 12.47 14.16 -11.37
C ALA A 138 13.72 13.43 -11.88
N LEU A 139 13.68 12.92 -13.11
CA LEU A 139 14.78 12.20 -13.72
C LEU A 139 15.75 13.17 -14.43
N PRO A 140 17.07 13.05 -14.21
CA PRO A 140 18.05 13.75 -15.01
C PRO A 140 17.97 13.33 -16.47
N ALA A 141 18.19 14.26 -17.41
CA ALA A 141 18.17 13.98 -18.83
C ALA A 141 19.17 12.87 -19.21
N ALA A 142 18.65 11.70 -19.53
CA ALA A 142 19.38 10.58 -20.10
C ALA A 142 18.41 9.67 -20.85
N ALA A 143 18.94 8.81 -21.73
CA ALA A 143 18.10 7.83 -22.41
C ALA A 143 17.82 6.60 -21.54
N ARG A 144 18.74 6.26 -20.62
CA ARG A 144 18.73 5.00 -19.87
C ARG A 144 19.18 5.19 -18.45
N TRP A 145 18.57 4.43 -17.55
CA TRP A 145 18.91 4.44 -16.14
C TRP A 145 18.93 3.05 -15.54
N ALA A 146 19.73 2.91 -14.48
CA ALA A 146 19.65 1.83 -13.52
C ALA A 146 19.26 2.46 -12.18
N ALA A 147 18.31 1.86 -11.48
CA ALA A 147 17.81 2.37 -10.22
C ALA A 147 17.67 1.26 -9.19
N THR A 148 17.83 1.63 -7.93
CA THR A 148 17.52 0.80 -6.77
C THR A 148 16.55 1.54 -5.88
N TYR A 149 15.58 0.82 -5.35
CA TYR A 149 14.62 1.31 -4.38
C TYR A 149 14.69 0.43 -3.13
N THR A 150 14.70 1.05 -1.96
CA THR A 150 14.71 0.37 -0.66
C THR A 150 13.71 1.03 0.26
N ASP A 151 12.87 0.23 0.91
CA ASP A 151 11.93 0.67 1.94
C ASP A 151 12.31 0.08 3.30
N THR A 152 12.77 0.97 4.19
CA THR A 152 13.22 0.63 5.55
C THR A 152 12.16 0.88 6.63
N ASN A 153 10.93 1.27 6.25
CA ASN A 153 9.83 1.45 7.20
C ASN A 153 9.46 0.14 7.87
N TYR A 154 9.16 0.14 9.18
CA TYR A 154 8.60 -1.03 9.89
C TYR A 154 9.29 -2.37 9.56
N SER A 155 10.62 -2.38 9.44
CA SER A 155 11.39 -3.56 9.00
C SER A 155 11.33 -4.72 9.98
N ASP A 156 11.10 -4.41 11.26
CA ASP A 156 10.92 -5.31 12.39
C ASP A 156 9.48 -5.84 12.54
N ARG A 157 8.54 -5.35 11.72
CA ARG A 157 7.13 -5.74 11.80
C ARG A 157 6.83 -6.89 10.84
N LEU A 158 6.01 -7.81 11.33
CA LEU A 158 5.38 -8.86 10.52
C LEU A 158 4.28 -8.23 9.65
N GLY A 159 4.11 -8.77 8.44
CA GLY A 159 3.10 -8.33 7.49
C GLY A 159 3.54 -8.54 6.06
N TRP A 160 2.66 -8.19 5.13
CA TRP A 160 2.91 -8.19 3.70
C TRP A 160 3.73 -6.98 3.29
N LYS A 161 4.82 -7.20 2.55
CA LYS A 161 5.67 -6.17 1.97
C LYS A 161 5.84 -6.48 0.50
N GLU A 162 5.28 -5.62 -0.34
CA GLU A 162 5.24 -5.83 -1.78
C GLU A 162 5.76 -4.62 -2.52
N ILE A 163 6.61 -4.87 -3.50
CA ILE A 163 7.14 -3.86 -4.39
C ILE A 163 6.92 -4.35 -5.82
N VAL A 164 6.36 -3.48 -6.65
CA VAL A 164 6.19 -3.73 -8.08
C VAL A 164 6.75 -2.58 -8.89
N VAL A 165 7.31 -2.88 -10.06
CA VAL A 165 7.89 -1.90 -10.98
C VAL A 165 7.23 -2.01 -12.34
N ALA A 166 6.60 -0.95 -12.79
CA ALA A 166 5.97 -0.86 -14.10
C ALA A 166 6.48 0.36 -14.89
N ALA A 167 6.31 0.34 -16.21
CA ALA A 167 6.57 1.50 -17.07
C ALA A 167 5.29 2.30 -17.29
N SER A 168 5.43 3.62 -17.24
CA SER A 168 4.43 4.58 -17.71
C SER A 168 4.63 4.87 -19.21
N ASP A 169 3.65 5.55 -19.81
CA ASP A 169 3.75 6.03 -21.18
C ASP A 169 5.03 6.86 -21.40
N GLY A 170 5.72 6.62 -22.51
CA GLY A 170 6.98 7.29 -22.84
C GLY A 170 8.22 6.68 -22.19
N ALA A 171 8.10 5.57 -21.45
CA ALA A 171 9.23 4.79 -20.98
C ALA A 171 9.08 3.29 -21.27
N ARG A 172 10.19 2.55 -21.19
CA ARG A 172 10.22 1.09 -21.26
C ARG A 172 11.03 0.54 -20.09
N LEU A 173 10.43 -0.39 -19.35
CA LEU A 173 11.13 -1.21 -18.37
C LEU A 173 11.95 -2.27 -19.12
N ILE A 174 13.25 -2.29 -18.90
CA ILE A 174 14.20 -3.23 -19.53
C ILE A 174 14.28 -4.50 -18.69
N GLU A 175 14.50 -4.33 -17.39
CA GLU A 175 14.61 -5.42 -16.42
C GLU A 175 14.17 -4.93 -15.03
N ALA A 176 13.65 -5.84 -14.22
CA ALA A 176 13.37 -5.65 -12.80
C ALA A 176 13.49 -7.01 -12.09
N ASP A 177 13.96 -7.01 -10.84
CA ASP A 177 13.99 -8.18 -9.96
C ASP A 177 12.68 -8.40 -9.19
N VAL A 178 11.69 -7.53 -9.40
CA VAL A 178 10.34 -7.61 -8.84
C VAL A 178 9.27 -7.65 -9.95
N PRO A 179 8.05 -8.13 -9.65
CA PRO A 179 6.95 -8.15 -10.62
C PRO A 179 6.54 -6.76 -11.12
N ASN A 180 5.84 -6.73 -12.26
CA ASN A 180 5.25 -5.51 -12.82
C ASN A 180 3.75 -5.33 -12.52
N GLN A 181 3.14 -6.31 -11.85
CA GLN A 181 1.76 -6.31 -11.40
C GLN A 181 1.72 -6.78 -9.97
N ASP A 182 0.78 -6.23 -9.21
CA ASP A 182 0.61 -6.63 -7.82
C ASP A 182 -0.27 -7.88 -7.68
N SER A 183 -0.06 -8.55 -6.55
CA SER A 183 -0.87 -9.67 -6.08
C SER A 183 -1.93 -9.23 -5.08
N SER A 184 -1.70 -8.10 -4.41
CA SER A 184 -2.55 -7.64 -3.31
C SER A 184 -3.59 -6.57 -3.65
N GLN A 185 -3.66 -6.11 -4.90
CA GLN A 185 -4.50 -4.97 -5.30
C GLN A 185 -4.29 -3.76 -4.38
N GLU A 186 -3.02 -3.36 -4.23
CA GLU A 186 -2.61 -2.29 -3.32
C GLU A 186 -3.02 -2.56 -1.85
N LEU A 187 -2.80 -3.79 -1.37
CA LEU A 187 -3.18 -4.27 -0.02
C LEU A 187 -4.68 -4.28 0.27
N ARG A 188 -5.54 -4.31 -0.75
CA ARG A 188 -6.99 -4.44 -0.57
C ARG A 188 -7.47 -5.88 -0.59
N ASN A 189 -6.67 -6.78 -1.16
CA ASN A 189 -6.96 -8.20 -1.26
C ASN A 189 -5.69 -8.99 -0.95
N TYR A 190 -5.79 -10.14 -0.30
CA TYR A 190 -4.65 -10.96 0.04
C TYR A 190 -4.87 -12.37 -0.52
N PRO A 191 -4.02 -12.85 -1.45
CA PRO A 191 -4.12 -14.20 -1.97
C PRO A 191 -4.07 -15.23 -0.84
N ALA A 192 -5.09 -16.10 -0.78
CA ALA A 192 -5.28 -17.05 0.33
C ALA A 192 -4.10 -18.02 0.48
N ASP A 193 -3.44 -18.36 -0.62
CA ASP A 193 -2.27 -19.23 -0.70
C ASP A 193 -1.00 -18.60 -0.10
N LEU A 194 -0.95 -17.27 0.03
CA LEU A 194 0.21 -16.54 0.55
C LEU A 194 0.02 -16.07 2.00
N LEU A 195 -1.13 -16.33 2.64
CA LEU A 195 -1.37 -15.91 4.03
C LEU A 195 -0.42 -16.56 5.05
N GLN A 196 0.10 -17.76 4.75
CA GLN A 196 1.06 -18.46 5.61
C GLN A 196 2.52 -18.06 5.34
N SER A 197 2.79 -17.44 4.20
CA SER A 197 4.12 -16.95 3.82
C SER A 197 3.97 -15.63 3.05
N PRO A 198 3.60 -14.53 3.74
CA PRO A 198 3.37 -13.25 3.10
C PRO A 198 4.61 -12.77 2.34
N LEU A 199 4.41 -11.97 1.30
CA LEU A 199 5.53 -11.34 0.60
C LEU A 199 6.36 -10.50 1.59
N ASP A 200 7.69 -10.60 1.48
CA ASP A 200 8.66 -9.86 2.31
C ASP A 200 9.70 -9.20 1.39
N VAL A 201 9.21 -8.34 0.49
CA VAL A 201 10.04 -7.61 -0.48
C VAL A 201 10.23 -6.18 -0.01
N SER A 202 11.46 -5.82 0.39
CA SER A 202 11.81 -4.49 0.88
C SER A 202 12.74 -3.70 -0.02
N SER A 203 13.18 -4.28 -1.15
CA SER A 203 14.00 -3.60 -2.14
C SER A 203 13.69 -4.09 -3.55
N ALA A 204 13.98 -3.24 -4.53
CA ALA A 204 13.91 -3.56 -5.95
C ALA A 204 15.09 -2.94 -6.71
N SER A 205 15.59 -3.66 -7.70
CA SER A 205 16.60 -3.22 -8.67
C SER A 205 16.02 -3.31 -10.08
N PHE A 206 16.11 -2.23 -10.84
CA PHE A 206 15.50 -2.17 -12.17
C PHE A 206 16.27 -1.26 -13.12
N ARG A 207 16.13 -1.52 -14.42
CA ARG A 207 16.64 -0.67 -15.49
C ARG A 207 15.53 -0.31 -16.44
N PHE A 208 15.58 0.93 -16.92
CA PHE A 208 14.56 1.46 -17.80
C PHE A 208 15.15 2.49 -18.73
N GLU A 209 14.41 2.81 -19.78
CA GLU A 209 14.78 3.83 -20.75
C GLU A 209 13.59 4.69 -21.13
N ALA A 210 13.85 5.96 -21.41
CA ALA A 210 12.88 6.80 -22.07
C ALA A 210 12.72 6.31 -23.51
N THR A 211 11.50 5.99 -23.92
CA THR A 211 11.21 5.82 -25.36
C THR A 211 11.14 7.20 -25.95
N ALA A 212 12.03 7.50 -26.91
CA ALA A 212 11.98 8.77 -27.64
C ALA A 212 10.56 8.96 -28.19
N GLY A 213 9.82 9.91 -27.63
CA GLY A 213 8.68 10.47 -28.31
C GLY A 213 9.21 11.02 -29.62
N THR A 214 8.65 10.61 -30.75
CA THR A 214 8.77 11.33 -32.02
C THR A 214 8.60 12.80 -31.70
N THR A 215 9.70 13.55 -31.71
CA THR A 215 9.70 15.00 -31.64
C THR A 215 8.98 15.45 -32.91
N GLY A 216 7.66 15.59 -32.80
CA GLY A 216 6.83 16.21 -33.83
C GLY A 216 7.45 17.55 -34.12
N GLY A 217 8.05 17.67 -35.30
CA GLY A 217 8.73 18.88 -35.74
C GLY A 217 7.82 20.07 -35.53
N ALA A 218 8.39 21.11 -34.93
CA ALA A 218 7.75 22.41 -34.81
C ALA A 218 7.26 22.88 -36.19
N SER A 219 5.96 22.79 -36.45
CA SER A 219 5.31 23.66 -37.42
C SER A 219 5.13 25.00 -36.74
N ALA A 220 6.09 25.90 -36.98
CA ALA A 220 5.94 27.31 -36.69
C ALA A 220 4.71 27.84 -37.45
N SER A 221 3.64 28.13 -36.71
CA SER A 221 2.54 28.94 -37.23
C SER A 221 3.04 30.36 -37.47
N PRO A 222 2.80 30.96 -38.65
CA PRO A 222 3.25 32.31 -38.93
C PRO A 222 2.40 33.31 -38.11
N SER A 223 3.08 34.16 -37.34
CA SER A 223 2.46 35.29 -36.64
C SER A 223 1.86 36.28 -37.64
N ILE A 224 0.54 36.42 -37.65
CA ILE A 224 -0.16 37.51 -38.33
C ILE A 224 0.19 38.83 -37.62
N ARG A 225 0.79 39.76 -38.37
CA ARG A 225 0.97 41.16 -37.94
C ARG A 225 -0.37 41.88 -38.01
N THR A 226 -0.92 42.26 -36.87
CA THR A 226 -2.03 43.22 -36.82
C THR A 226 -1.48 44.63 -37.02
N ARG A 227 -1.86 45.23 -38.15
CA ARG A 227 -1.58 46.62 -38.51
C ARG A 227 -2.54 47.54 -37.73
N CYS A 228 -2.01 48.40 -36.85
CA CYS A 228 -2.79 49.49 -36.24
C CYS A 228 -3.31 50.44 -37.33
N SER A 229 -4.55 50.88 -37.21
CA SER A 229 -5.14 51.94 -38.02
C SER A 229 -6.05 52.80 -37.15
N ARG A 230 -5.73 54.11 -37.14
CA ARG A 230 -6.38 55.28 -36.55
C ARG A 230 -6.08 55.59 -35.09
#